data_AF-A0A1M7IIK1-F1
#
_entry.id   AF-A0A1M7IIK1-F1
#
_cell.length_a   1.000
_cell.length_b   1.000
_cell.length_c   1.000
_cell.angle_alpha   90.00
_cell.angle_beta   90.00
_cell.angle_gamma   90.00
#
_symmetry.space_group_name_H-M   'P 1'
#
loop_
_entity.id
_entity.type
_entity.pdbx_description
1 polymer ?
#
loop_
_entity_poly.entity_id
_entity_poly.type
_entity_poly.pdbx_seq_one_letter_code
_entity_poly.pdbx_strand_id
1 'polypeptide(L)' 'MAKYRETVCLYYVALGECKKGRDACHEHYCQKCNKYYPRAKERHINQKKKSIQDLKKNERYD' A
#
# COMPACT_ATOMS: atom_id res chain seq x y z
N MET A 1 -1.30 3.50 -5.22
CA MET A 1 -0.52 2.79 -4.20
C MET A 1 -1.00 3.35 -2.85
N ALA A 2 -2.15 2.92 -2.31
CA ALA A 2 -2.65 3.31 -0.98
C ALA A 2 -1.53 3.45 0.03
N LYS A 3 -1.63 4.60 0.67
CA LYS A 3 -0.66 5.37 1.43
C LYS A 3 0.26 4.61 2.39
N TYR A 4 -0.07 3.35 2.71
CA TYR A 4 0.58 2.55 3.73
C TYR A 4 1.11 1.19 3.25
N ARG A 5 0.94 0.79 1.98
CA ARG A 5 1.56 -0.45 1.48
C ARG A 5 2.82 -0.14 0.70
N GLU A 6 3.94 -0.62 1.23
CA GLU A 6 5.27 -0.36 0.68
C GLU A 6 5.57 -1.26 -0.52
N THR A 7 5.13 -2.52 -0.49
CA THR A 7 5.39 -3.47 -1.58
C THR A 7 4.34 -3.40 -2.69
N VAL A 8 4.80 -3.53 -3.93
CA VAL A 8 3.96 -3.66 -5.12
C VAL A 8 3.24 -5.01 -5.12
N CYS A 9 2.06 -5.09 -5.73
CA CYS A 9 1.36 -6.36 -5.90
C CYS A 9 2.13 -7.30 -6.84
N LEU A 10 2.16 -8.61 -6.55
CA LEU A 10 2.77 -9.65 -7.39
C LEU A 10 2.34 -9.58 -8.88
N TYR A 11 1.10 -9.16 -9.12
CA TYR A 11 0.48 -9.15 -10.45
C TYR A 11 0.66 -7.85 -11.23
N TYR A 12 1.20 -6.81 -10.61
CA TYR A 12 1.51 -5.55 -11.28
C TYR A 12 2.76 -5.76 -12.13
N VAL A 13 2.72 -5.45 -13.43
CA VAL A 13 3.86 -5.56 -14.35
C VAL A 13 4.38 -4.17 -14.69
N ALA A 14 3.54 -3.34 -15.29
CA ALA A 14 3.83 -1.98 -15.71
C ALA A 14 2.54 -1.14 -15.69
N LEU A 15 2.64 0.17 -15.98
CA LEU A 15 1.47 1.03 -16.10
C LEU A 15 0.56 0.52 -17.22
N GLY A 16 -0.73 0.35 -16.93
CA GLY A 16 -1.70 -0.26 -17.85
C GLY A 16 -1.63 -1.79 -17.92
N GLU A 17 -0.62 -2.43 -17.35
CA GLU A 17 -0.39 -3.88 -17.47
C GLU A 17 -0.44 -4.61 -16.11
N CYS A 18 -1.52 -5.37 -15.91
CA CYS A 18 -1.69 -6.28 -14.78
C CYS A 18 -1.97 -7.70 -15.27
N LYS A 19 -1.30 -8.70 -14.68
CA LYS A 19 -1.56 -10.13 -14.96
C LYS A 19 -2.99 -10.58 -14.67
N LYS A 20 -3.80 -9.75 -14.00
CA LYS A 20 -5.23 -10.01 -13.73
C LYS A 20 -6.16 -9.42 -14.80
N GLY A 21 -5.61 -8.86 -15.89
CA GLY A 21 -6.38 -8.17 -16.93
C GLY A 21 -7.05 -6.89 -16.41
N ARG A 22 -6.32 -6.07 -15.66
CA ARG A 22 -6.84 -4.81 -15.07
C ARG A 22 -5.94 -3.66 -15.45
N ASP A 23 -6.52 -2.46 -15.50
CA ASP A 23 -5.75 -1.24 -15.63
C ASP A 23 -4.87 -1.04 -14.40
N ALA A 24 -3.59 -1.31 -14.59
CA ALA A 24 -2.59 -1.18 -13.56
C ALA A 24 -2.22 0.29 -13.42
N CYS A 25 -2.51 0.90 -12.27
CA CYS A 25 -2.13 2.28 -11.98
C CYS A 25 -1.35 2.38 -10.66
N HIS A 26 -0.31 3.23 -10.64
CA HIS A 26 0.45 3.53 -9.43
C HIS A 26 -0.34 4.40 -8.45
N GLU A 27 -1.38 5.10 -8.87
CA GLU A 27 -2.13 6.05 -8.04
C GLU A 27 -3.26 5.34 -7.29
N HIS A 28 -4.13 4.66 -8.05
CA HIS A 28 -5.26 3.91 -7.53
C HIS A 28 -4.87 2.43 -7.43
N TYR A 29 -4.73 1.91 -6.21
CA TYR A 29 -4.54 0.47 -6.03
C TYR A 29 -5.67 -0.33 -6.68
N CYS A 30 -5.52 -1.65 -6.65
CA CYS A 30 -6.62 -2.61 -6.55
C CYS A 30 -7.56 -2.24 -5.37
N GLN A 31 -8.34 -1.15 -5.46
CA GLN A 31 -8.77 -0.34 -4.32
C GLN A 31 -9.70 -1.06 -3.34
N LYS A 32 -10.28 -2.20 -3.70
CA LYS A 32 -11.13 -3.00 -2.81
C LYS A 32 -10.98 -4.50 -3.04
N CYS A 33 -9.91 -4.93 -3.68
CA CYS A 33 -9.81 -6.34 -4.00
C CYS A 33 -9.22 -7.12 -2.81
N ASN A 34 -9.98 -8.09 -2.30
CA ASN A 34 -9.48 -9.11 -1.36
C ASN A 34 -8.38 -10.01 -1.96
N LYS A 35 -7.88 -9.67 -3.16
CA LYS A 35 -6.91 -10.44 -3.96
C LYS A 35 -5.53 -9.80 -4.00
N TYR A 36 -5.24 -8.76 -3.20
CA TYR A 36 -3.88 -8.23 -3.13
C TYR A 36 -2.94 -9.31 -2.57
N TYR A 37 -1.82 -9.52 -3.25
CA TYR A 37 -0.72 -10.33 -2.77
C TYR A 37 0.59 -9.55 -2.97
N PRO A 38 1.41 -9.35 -1.92
CA PRO A 38 2.65 -8.60 -2.05
C PRO A 38 3.63 -9.38 -2.92
N ARG A 39 4.40 -8.67 -3.76
CA ARG A 39 5.42 -9.28 -4.64
C ARG A 39 6.56 -9.92 -3.84
N ALA A 40 6.92 -9.32 -2.71
CA ALA A 40 7.89 -9.83 -1.77
C ALA A 40 7.26 -9.96 -0.37
N LYS A 41 7.57 -11.05 0.35
CA LYS A 41 7.16 -11.23 1.76
C LYS A 41 8.13 -10.49 2.68
N GLU A 42 8.03 -9.17 2.67
CA GLU A 42 8.83 -8.28 3.51
C GLU A 42 8.10 -7.96 4.82
N ARG A 43 8.86 -7.88 5.91
CA ARG A 43 8.35 -7.40 7.20
C ARG A 43 8.35 -5.88 7.19
N HIS A 44 7.18 -5.30 6.96
CA HIS A 44 6.98 -3.85 7.01
C HIS A 44 6.53 -3.38 8.38
N ILE A 45 6.95 -2.17 8.74
CA ILE A 45 6.39 -1.46 9.88
C ILE A 45 4.96 -1.09 9.53
N ASN A 46 4.03 -1.22 10.48
CA ASN A 46 2.66 -0.79 10.25
C ASN A 46 2.60 0.75 10.17
N GLN A 47 2.69 1.28 8.95
CA GLN A 47 2.72 2.73 8.70
C GLN A 47 1.47 3.45 9.20
N LYS A 48 0.30 2.79 9.18
CA LYS A 48 -0.91 3.34 9.80
C LYS A 48 -0.70 3.54 11.31
N LYS A 49 -0.19 2.52 12.00
CA LYS A 49 0.10 2.61 13.44
C LYS A 49 1.14 3.69 13.72
N LYS A 50 2.20 3.78 12.92
CA LYS A 50 3.24 4.82 13.03
C LYS A 50 2.61 6.22 12.90
N SER A 51 1.83 6.46 11.84
CA SER A 51 1.18 7.76 11.62
C SER A 51 0.27 8.20 12.77
N ILE A 52 -0.48 7.25 13.37
CA ILE A 52 -1.34 7.54 14.53
C ILE A 52 -0.49 7.87 15.77
N GLN A 53 0.63 7.18 15.98
CA GLN A 53 1.52 7.46 17.10
C GLN A 53 2.20 8.83 16.97
N ASP A 54 2.61 9.20 15.76
CA ASP A 54 3.23 10.50 15.50
C ASP A 54 2.24 11.65 15.73
N LEU A 55 0.98 11.51 15.27
CA LEU A 55 -0.09 12.47 15.57
C LEU A 55 -0.31 12.64 17.08
N LYS A 56 -0.43 11.53 17.82
CA LYS A 56 -0.62 11.54 19.28
C LYS A 56 0.56 12.14 20.04
N LYS A 57 1.78 12.02 19.52
CA LYS A 57 2.95 12.67 20.11
C LYS A 57 2.82 14.18 19.94
N ASN A 58 2.52 14.64 18.73
CA ASN A 58 2.37 16.06 18.47
C ASN A 58 1.26 16.69 19.32
N GLU A 59 0.10 16.03 19.46
CA GLU A 59 -1.00 16.48 20.36
C GLU A 59 -0.61 16.57 21.85
N ARG A 60 0.50 15.94 22.27
CA ARG A 60 0.94 15.92 23.68
C ARG A 60 1.97 17.00 24.00
N TYR A 61 2.51 17.67 22.97
CA TYR A 61 3.48 18.77 23.09
C TYR A 61 2.90 20.13 22.67
N ASP A 62 1.64 20.16 22.21
CA ASP A 62 0.76 21.34 22.16
C ASP A 62 0.03 21.50 23.51
#